data_AF-A0A2N5YQP3-F1
#
_entry.id   AF-A0A2N5YQP3-F1
#
_cell.length_a   1.000
_cell.length_b   1.000
_cell.length_c   1.000
_cell.angle_alpha   90.00
_cell.angle_beta   90.00
_cell.angle_gamma   90.00
#
_symmetry.space_group_name_H-M   'P 1'
#
loop_
_entity.id
_entity.type
_entity.pdbx_description
1 polymer ?
#
loop_
_entity_poly.entity_id
_entity_poly.type
_entity_poly.pdbx_seq_one_letter_code
_entity_poly.pdbx_strand_id
1 'polypeptide(L)'
;MKKLILLLIICGYFTLNLFSQEGKLEFTQIKVADEGYTVYFHVVNLIDDEHGNMVLAELLNDENIFSGRYFKSGEGKDRFQLYINEFVSAEYVRNILLSQNVDYEFSTVTVNGNYINGNNQTFEQGIKGSPKMYVTSMGFPKYEYTGDKEQDDINYRNAKDDWINQNPEEYEKLLEDLKEEDNQSQE
;
A
#
# COMPACT_ATOMS: atom_id res chain seq x y z
N MET A 1 -45.26 -9.65 36.67
CA MET A 1 -45.24 -9.08 35.31
C MET A 1 -44.15 -8.03 35.07
N LYS A 2 -43.75 -7.19 36.05
CA LYS A 2 -42.68 -6.19 35.86
C LYS A 2 -41.26 -6.76 35.69
N LYS A 3 -40.97 -7.95 36.22
CA LYS A 3 -39.65 -8.61 36.11
C LYS A 3 -39.39 -9.28 34.75
N LEU A 4 -40.43 -9.49 33.93
CA LEU A 4 -40.31 -10.15 32.62
C LEU A 4 -39.95 -9.16 31.49
N ILE A 5 -40.27 -7.87 31.68
CA ILE A 5 -39.95 -6.79 30.74
C ILE A 5 -38.46 -6.43 30.79
N LEU A 6 -37.80 -6.56 31.95
CA LEU A 6 -36.37 -6.26 32.08
C LEU A 6 -35.47 -7.27 31.33
N LEU A 7 -35.90 -8.53 31.20
CA LEU A 7 -35.13 -9.58 30.52
C LEU A 7 -35.13 -9.38 28.98
N LEU A 8 -36.20 -8.82 28.42
CA LEU A 8 -36.30 -8.55 26.98
C LEU A 8 -35.45 -7.35 26.54
N ILE A 9 -35.21 -6.38 27.42
CA ILE A 9 -34.34 -5.23 27.12
C ILE A 9 -32.87 -5.66 27.09
N ILE A 10 -32.45 -6.62 27.92
CA ILE A 10 -31.06 -7.10 27.96
C ILE A 10 -30.73 -8.00 26.75
N CYS A 11 -31.68 -8.79 26.24
CA CYS A 11 -31.47 -9.56 25.00
C CYS A 11 -31.47 -8.70 23.73
N GLY A 12 -32.13 -7.53 23.73
CA GLY A 12 -32.11 -6.60 22.60
C GLY A 12 -30.74 -5.95 22.36
N TYR A 13 -29.98 -5.68 23.44
CA TYR A 13 -28.67 -5.04 23.33
C TYR A 13 -27.55 -5.97 22.84
N PHE A 14 -27.73 -7.29 22.88
CA PHE A 14 -26.70 -8.25 22.49
C PHE A 14 -26.65 -8.56 20.98
N THR A 15 -27.60 -8.06 20.18
CA THR A 15 -27.70 -8.37 18.74
C THR A 15 -27.11 -7.31 17.81
N LEU A 16 -26.64 -6.17 18.34
CA LEU A 16 -26.12 -5.06 17.52
C LEU A 16 -24.59 -5.07 17.31
N ASN A 17 -23.84 -6.00 17.92
CA ASN A 17 -22.38 -6.06 17.77
C ASN A 17 -21.90 -7.12 16.76
N LEU A 18 -22.79 -7.72 15.96
CA LEU A 18 -22.44 -8.89 15.14
C LEU A 18 -22.03 -8.61 13.68
N PHE A 19 -22.09 -7.37 13.19
CA PHE A 19 -21.77 -7.12 11.78
C PHE A 19 -21.10 -5.76 11.57
N SER A 20 -19.78 -5.71 11.79
CA SER A 20 -18.91 -4.87 10.96
C SER A 20 -17.49 -5.43 11.01
N GLN A 21 -17.30 -6.59 10.39
CA GLN A 21 -16.00 -6.84 9.76
C GLN A 21 -16.07 -6.16 8.40
N GLU A 22 -16.01 -4.83 8.39
CA GLU A 22 -15.66 -4.11 7.16
C GLU A 22 -14.36 -4.72 6.65
N GLY A 23 -14.39 -5.23 5.43
CA GLY A 23 -13.27 -5.96 4.90
C GLY A 23 -12.05 -5.06 4.78
N LYS A 24 -10.91 -5.52 5.31
CA LYS A 24 -9.65 -4.80 5.31
C LYS A 24 -9.15 -4.60 3.88
N LEU A 25 -9.07 -3.37 3.42
CA LEU A 25 -8.53 -2.97 2.14
C LEU A 25 -7.01 -2.96 2.18
N GLU A 26 -6.40 -3.47 1.13
CA GLU A 26 -4.95 -3.52 1.00
C GLU A 26 -4.54 -3.14 -0.43
N PHE A 27 -3.47 -2.35 -0.55
CA PHE A 27 -2.89 -2.01 -1.85
C PHE A 27 -2.26 -3.25 -2.47
N THR A 28 -2.49 -3.46 -3.77
CA THR A 28 -1.93 -4.60 -4.50
C THR A 28 -0.62 -4.29 -5.20
N GLN A 29 -0.41 -3.01 -5.56
CA GLN A 29 0.79 -2.54 -6.25
C GLN A 29 1.54 -1.56 -5.35
N ILE A 30 2.47 -2.09 -4.58
CA ILE A 30 3.32 -1.35 -3.65
C ILE A 30 4.77 -1.45 -4.11
N LYS A 31 5.47 -0.32 -4.17
CA LYS A 31 6.92 -0.26 -4.30
C LYS A 31 7.50 0.35 -3.02
N VAL A 32 8.44 -0.34 -2.40
CA VAL A 32 9.15 0.18 -1.23
C VAL A 32 10.09 1.30 -1.67
N ALA A 33 10.13 2.38 -0.91
CA ALA A 33 11.08 3.48 -1.05
C ALA A 33 11.80 3.69 0.29
N ASP A 34 12.80 4.59 0.32
CA ASP A 34 13.63 4.80 1.51
C ASP A 34 12.82 5.22 2.75
N GLU A 35 11.79 6.06 2.56
CA GLU A 35 10.91 6.55 3.63
C GLU A 35 9.42 6.31 3.31
N GLY A 36 9.03 5.04 3.10
CA GLY A 36 7.63 4.63 2.97
C GLY A 36 7.35 3.82 1.70
N TYR A 37 6.22 4.12 1.05
CA TYR A 37 5.74 3.33 -0.08
C TYR A 37 5.28 4.20 -1.25
N THR A 38 5.59 3.76 -2.48
CA THR A 38 4.86 4.22 -3.65
C THR A 38 3.75 3.24 -3.97
N VAL A 39 2.50 3.69 -3.94
CA VAL A 39 1.32 2.88 -4.26
C VAL A 39 0.71 3.30 -5.58
N TYR A 40 0.10 2.33 -6.25
CA TYR A 40 -0.64 2.57 -7.48
C TYR A 40 -2.02 1.94 -7.41
N PHE A 41 -3.04 2.69 -7.79
CA PHE A 41 -4.42 2.20 -7.83
C PHE A 41 -5.22 2.93 -8.90
N HIS A 42 -6.22 2.24 -9.43
CA HIS A 42 -7.21 2.87 -10.31
C HIS A 42 -8.39 3.37 -9.49
N VAL A 43 -9.09 4.36 -10.03
CA VAL A 43 -10.30 4.92 -9.44
C VAL A 43 -11.46 4.90 -10.41
N VAL A 44 -12.66 5.03 -9.87
CA VAL A 44 -13.91 5.20 -10.61
C VAL A 44 -14.63 6.47 -10.16
N ASN A 45 -15.63 6.90 -10.94
CA ASN A 45 -16.46 8.08 -10.66
C ASN A 45 -15.75 9.44 -10.75
N LEU A 46 -14.59 9.51 -11.41
CA LEU A 46 -14.07 10.80 -11.88
C LEU A 46 -14.97 11.35 -12.99
N ILE A 47 -15.10 12.68 -13.02
CA ILE A 47 -15.93 13.38 -14.01
C ILE A 47 -15.10 13.63 -15.27
N ASP A 48 -13.91 14.16 -15.06
CA ASP A 48 -12.92 14.50 -16.07
C ASP A 48 -11.52 14.59 -15.43
N ASP A 49 -10.53 14.95 -16.23
CA ASP A 49 -9.14 15.09 -15.79
C ASP A 49 -8.95 16.27 -14.82
N GLU A 50 -9.80 17.31 -14.88
CA GLU A 50 -9.76 18.43 -13.94
C GLU A 50 -10.18 17.96 -12.54
N HIS A 51 -11.27 17.19 -12.45
CA HIS A 51 -11.70 16.54 -11.21
C HIS A 51 -10.60 15.60 -10.67
N GLY A 52 -9.91 14.86 -11.55
CA GLY A 52 -8.77 14.01 -11.16
C GLY A 52 -7.63 14.80 -10.50
N ASN A 53 -7.29 15.97 -11.04
CA ASN A 53 -6.28 16.85 -10.46
C ASN A 53 -6.75 17.51 -9.14
N MET A 54 -8.05 17.83 -9.01
CA MET A 54 -8.60 18.31 -7.74
C MET A 54 -8.52 17.25 -6.64
N VAL A 55 -8.87 16.00 -6.95
CA VAL A 55 -8.75 14.88 -6.00
C VAL A 55 -7.28 14.63 -5.63
N LEU A 56 -6.35 14.77 -6.59
CA LEU A 56 -4.92 14.72 -6.29
C LEU A 56 -4.52 15.81 -5.31
N ALA A 57 -4.96 17.05 -5.52
CA ALA A 57 -4.63 18.17 -4.63
C ALA A 57 -5.16 17.93 -3.20
N GLU A 58 -6.35 17.34 -3.05
CA GLU A 58 -6.89 16.97 -1.75
C GLU A 58 -6.06 15.88 -1.06
N LEU A 59 -5.64 14.85 -1.81
CA LEU A 59 -4.73 13.82 -1.29
C LEU A 59 -3.39 14.41 -0.83
N LEU A 60 -2.82 15.35 -1.61
CA LEU A 60 -1.54 16.00 -1.30
C LEU A 60 -1.62 17.06 -0.20
N ASN A 61 -2.83 17.41 0.26
CA ASN A 61 -3.02 18.27 1.42
C ASN A 61 -2.82 17.49 2.74
N ASP A 62 -2.75 16.15 2.68
CA ASP A 62 -2.48 15.29 3.83
C ASP A 62 -0.98 15.17 4.10
N GLU A 63 -0.56 15.38 5.35
CA GLU A 63 0.85 15.34 5.74
C GLU A 63 1.51 13.95 5.59
N ASN A 64 0.72 12.88 5.50
CA ASN A 64 1.22 11.51 5.33
C ASN A 64 1.36 11.11 3.85
N ILE A 65 1.01 12.00 2.91
CA ILE A 65 1.11 11.79 1.46
C ILE A 65 2.12 12.80 0.89
N PHE A 66 3.36 12.36 0.75
CA PHE A 66 4.50 13.22 0.40
C PHE A 66 4.45 13.75 -1.03
N SER A 67 4.00 12.95 -1.97
CA SER A 67 3.86 13.35 -3.38
C SER A 67 2.93 12.43 -4.14
N GLY A 68 2.54 12.82 -5.35
CA GLY A 68 1.73 11.97 -6.19
C GLY A 68 1.48 12.54 -7.57
N ARG A 69 0.88 11.72 -8.42
CA ARG A 69 0.39 12.13 -9.75
C ARG A 69 -0.87 11.37 -10.12
N TYR A 70 -1.70 12.05 -10.90
CA TYR A 70 -2.85 11.52 -11.59
C TYR A 70 -2.55 11.40 -13.08
N PHE A 71 -2.93 10.27 -13.69
CA PHE A 71 -2.71 10.00 -15.11
C PHE A 71 -3.63 8.89 -15.63
N LYS A 72 -3.75 8.76 -16.95
CA LYS A 72 -4.40 7.61 -17.60
C LYS A 72 -3.40 6.45 -17.73
N SER A 73 -3.79 5.25 -17.32
CA SER A 73 -3.00 4.04 -17.53
C SER A 73 -2.91 3.67 -19.02
N GLY A 74 -2.07 2.69 -19.38
CA GLY A 74 -2.01 2.18 -20.75
C GLY A 74 -3.33 1.57 -21.26
N GLU A 75 -4.25 1.25 -20.35
CA GLU A 75 -5.62 0.77 -20.65
C GLU A 75 -6.64 1.92 -20.73
N GLY A 76 -6.20 3.18 -20.61
CA GLY A 76 -7.07 4.35 -20.61
C GLY A 76 -7.84 4.57 -19.30
N LYS A 77 -7.49 3.85 -18.23
CA LYS A 77 -8.15 3.98 -16.92
C LYS A 77 -7.53 5.08 -16.07
N ASP A 78 -8.34 5.72 -15.26
CA ASP A 78 -7.90 6.72 -14.28
C ASP A 78 -7.06 6.10 -13.17
N ARG A 79 -5.85 6.63 -12.98
CA ARG A 79 -4.85 6.06 -12.08
C ARG A 79 -4.16 7.12 -11.25
N PHE A 80 -3.97 6.80 -9.99
CA PHE A 80 -3.10 7.53 -9.08
C PHE A 80 -1.81 6.75 -8.82
N GLN A 81 -0.74 7.49 -8.66
CA GLN A 81 0.50 7.06 -8.03
C GLN A 81 0.76 7.99 -6.86
N LEU A 82 0.86 7.46 -5.65
CA LEU A 82 1.14 8.24 -4.44
C LEU A 82 2.41 7.74 -3.76
N TYR A 83 3.25 8.64 -3.27
CA TYR A 83 4.31 8.35 -2.31
C TYR A 83 3.80 8.69 -0.92
N ILE A 84 3.71 7.67 -0.06
CA ILE A 84 2.99 7.72 1.21
C ILE A 84 3.86 7.19 2.34
N ASN A 85 3.59 7.68 3.55
CA ASN A 85 4.15 7.17 4.79
C ASN A 85 3.72 5.71 5.04
N GLU A 86 4.51 4.95 5.83
CA GLU A 86 4.23 3.56 6.17
C GLU A 86 2.92 3.31 6.93
N PHE A 87 2.35 4.33 7.59
CA PHE A 87 1.09 4.23 8.33
C PHE A 87 -0.16 4.44 7.46
N VAL A 88 0.00 4.82 6.19
CA VAL A 88 -1.13 5.10 5.28
C VAL A 88 -1.67 3.79 4.70
N SER A 89 -2.88 3.41 5.11
CA SER A 89 -3.59 2.24 4.60
C SER A 89 -4.43 2.54 3.35
N ALA A 90 -4.95 1.49 2.71
CA ALA A 90 -5.88 1.66 1.60
C ALA A 90 -7.21 2.28 2.05
N GLU A 91 -7.73 1.95 3.24
CA GLU A 91 -8.89 2.64 3.84
C GLU A 91 -8.62 4.12 4.10
N TYR A 92 -7.42 4.44 4.56
CA TYR A 92 -7.04 5.83 4.84
C TYR A 92 -7.23 6.68 3.57
N VAL A 93 -6.60 6.25 2.48
CA VAL A 93 -6.72 6.93 1.18
C VAL A 93 -8.16 6.89 0.67
N ARG A 94 -8.89 5.78 0.84
CA ARG A 94 -10.30 5.68 0.42
C ARG A 94 -11.18 6.72 1.07
N ASN A 95 -10.99 7.02 2.36
CA ASN A 95 -11.79 8.02 3.05
C ASN A 95 -11.61 9.41 2.43
N ILE A 96 -10.39 9.75 1.99
CA ILE A 96 -10.11 10.98 1.26
C ILE A 96 -10.81 10.96 -0.10
N LEU A 97 -10.71 9.86 -0.85
CA LEU A 97 -11.39 9.70 -2.15
C LEU A 97 -12.92 9.86 -2.04
N LEU A 98 -13.54 9.23 -1.04
CA LEU A 98 -14.99 9.26 -0.83
C LEU A 98 -15.49 10.67 -0.49
N SER A 99 -14.66 11.54 0.09
CA SER A 99 -15.00 12.95 0.29
C SER A 99 -15.25 13.70 -1.02
N GLN A 100 -14.65 13.22 -2.11
CA GLN A 100 -14.79 13.75 -3.48
C GLN A 100 -15.76 12.91 -4.33
N ASN A 101 -16.52 11.98 -3.73
CA ASN A 101 -17.38 11.04 -4.45
C ASN A 101 -16.61 10.16 -5.48
N VAL A 102 -15.34 9.89 -5.19
CA VAL A 102 -14.45 8.99 -5.94
C VAL A 102 -14.23 7.74 -5.09
N ASP A 103 -14.07 6.58 -5.72
CA ASP A 103 -13.72 5.34 -5.02
C ASP A 103 -12.73 4.53 -5.85
N TYR A 104 -12.14 3.49 -5.25
CA TYR A 104 -11.25 2.58 -5.96
C TYR A 104 -11.97 1.81 -7.05
N GLU A 105 -11.23 1.50 -8.12
CA GLU A 105 -11.51 0.30 -8.88
C GLU A 105 -11.03 -0.91 -8.05
N PHE A 106 -11.97 -1.69 -7.50
CA PHE A 106 -11.68 -2.84 -6.62
C PHE A 106 -10.93 -4.01 -7.30
N SER A 107 -10.51 -3.85 -8.55
CA SER A 107 -9.55 -4.71 -9.23
C SER A 107 -8.08 -4.37 -8.86
N THR A 108 -7.84 -3.19 -8.27
CA THR A 108 -6.50 -2.69 -7.90
C THR A 108 -6.23 -2.65 -6.39
N VAL A 109 -7.20 -3.05 -5.59
CA VAL A 109 -7.10 -3.25 -4.14
C VAL A 109 -7.67 -4.62 -3.77
N THR A 110 -7.16 -5.24 -2.72
CA THR A 110 -7.74 -6.46 -2.14
C THR A 110 -8.61 -6.13 -0.96
N VAL A 111 -9.59 -7.00 -0.67
CA VAL A 111 -10.45 -6.93 0.50
C VAL A 111 -10.27 -8.21 1.28
N ASN A 112 -9.74 -8.11 2.51
CA ASN A 112 -9.27 -9.25 3.30
C ASN A 112 -8.34 -10.18 2.49
N GLY A 113 -7.39 -9.59 1.75
CA GLY A 113 -6.48 -10.32 0.87
C GLY A 113 -7.09 -10.91 -0.41
N ASN A 114 -8.39 -10.70 -0.69
CA ASN A 114 -9.08 -11.23 -1.87
C ASN A 114 -9.41 -10.13 -2.90
N TYR A 115 -9.24 -10.42 -4.19
CA TYR A 115 -9.71 -9.54 -5.27
C TYR A 115 -11.22 -9.69 -5.44
N ILE A 116 -11.98 -8.58 -5.34
CA ILE A 116 -13.45 -8.67 -5.32
C ILE A 116 -14.07 -8.72 -6.74
N ASN A 117 -13.41 -8.24 -7.79
CA ASN A 117 -14.05 -8.13 -9.12
C ASN A 117 -13.13 -8.35 -10.33
N GLY A 118 -12.00 -9.03 -10.16
CA GLY A 118 -11.29 -9.57 -11.32
C GLY A 118 -12.01 -10.84 -11.78
N ASN A 119 -12.37 -10.94 -13.07
CA ASN A 119 -12.40 -12.27 -13.69
C ASN A 119 -11.16 -13.02 -13.19
N ASN A 120 -11.29 -14.32 -12.86
CA ASN A 120 -10.19 -15.20 -12.42
C ASN A 120 -9.07 -15.39 -13.48
N GLN A 121 -8.74 -14.35 -14.24
CA GLN A 121 -7.37 -14.16 -14.66
C GLN A 121 -6.61 -13.75 -13.41
N THR A 122 -6.01 -14.75 -12.78
CA THR A 122 -4.69 -14.61 -12.19
C THR A 122 -3.90 -13.70 -13.13
N PHE A 123 -3.89 -12.40 -12.85
CA PHE A 123 -2.79 -11.59 -13.26
C PHE A 123 -1.63 -12.14 -12.45
N GLU A 124 -1.01 -13.20 -12.97
CA GLU A 124 0.43 -13.23 -13.07
C GLU A 124 0.85 -11.99 -13.90
N GLN A 125 0.54 -10.78 -13.40
CA GLN A 125 1.49 -9.71 -13.48
C GLN A 125 2.63 -10.26 -12.65
N GLY A 126 3.49 -11.03 -13.32
CA GLY A 126 4.86 -11.15 -12.92
C GLY A 126 5.23 -9.74 -12.55
N ILE A 127 5.44 -9.54 -11.25
CA ILE A 127 6.04 -8.36 -10.71
C ILE A 127 7.36 -8.32 -11.45
N LYS A 128 7.39 -7.70 -12.63
CA LYS A 128 8.53 -6.98 -13.14
C LYS A 128 8.67 -5.75 -12.24
N GLY A 129 8.75 -6.01 -10.93
CA GLY A 129 9.66 -5.24 -10.12
C GLY A 129 10.99 -5.39 -10.83
N SER A 130 11.72 -4.29 -10.89
CA SER A 130 13.15 -4.32 -11.13
C SER A 130 13.71 -5.60 -10.49
N PRO A 131 14.52 -6.38 -11.23
CA PRO A 131 15.06 -7.63 -10.70
C PRO A 131 15.54 -7.37 -9.27
N LYS A 132 15.09 -8.18 -8.31
CA LYS A 132 15.50 -8.06 -6.89
C LYS A 132 17.01 -7.90 -6.91
N MET A 133 17.49 -6.68 -6.66
CA MET A 133 18.90 -6.42 -6.76
C MET A 133 19.51 -7.06 -5.52
N TYR A 134 20.17 -8.20 -5.73
CA TYR A 134 20.86 -8.88 -4.67
C TYR A 134 22.04 -7.99 -4.29
N VAL A 135 21.92 -7.30 -3.16
CA VAL A 135 23.03 -6.54 -2.59
C VAL A 135 24.17 -7.52 -2.33
N THR A 136 25.22 -7.45 -3.13
CA THR A 136 26.40 -8.34 -3.01
C THR A 136 27.42 -7.82 -1.99
N SER A 137 27.11 -6.72 -1.28
CA SER A 137 27.99 -6.18 -0.27
C SER A 137 28.27 -7.20 0.85
N MET A 138 29.54 -7.32 1.22
CA MET A 138 30.00 -8.33 2.18
C MET A 138 29.38 -8.05 3.55
N GLY A 139 28.61 -9.01 4.06
CA GLY A 139 27.98 -8.90 5.38
C GLY A 139 26.63 -8.17 5.40
N PHE A 140 26.12 -7.70 4.25
CA PHE A 140 24.77 -7.15 4.19
C PHE A 140 23.74 -8.23 4.60
N PRO A 141 22.78 -7.91 5.47
CA PRO A 141 21.83 -8.90 5.98
C PRO A 141 21.00 -9.48 4.86
N LYS A 142 20.64 -10.76 5.00
CA LYS A 142 19.77 -11.47 4.06
C LYS A 142 18.43 -11.70 4.71
N TYR A 143 17.37 -11.60 3.92
CA TYR A 143 16.05 -11.96 4.37
C TYR A 143 15.98 -13.48 4.61
N GLU A 144 15.57 -13.87 5.80
CA GLU A 144 15.35 -15.27 6.19
C GLU A 144 13.86 -15.50 6.41
N TYR A 145 13.30 -16.53 5.76
CA TYR A 145 11.89 -16.87 5.90
C TYR A 145 11.72 -17.99 6.92
N THR A 146 11.12 -17.68 8.07
CA THR A 146 10.89 -18.62 9.17
C THR A 146 9.46 -19.15 9.21
N GLY A 147 8.57 -18.60 8.39
CA GLY A 147 7.16 -18.97 8.32
C GLY A 147 6.21 -17.93 8.93
N ASP A 148 6.75 -16.97 9.70
CA ASP A 148 6.04 -15.81 10.22
C ASP A 148 6.51 -14.56 9.47
N LYS A 149 5.80 -14.20 8.40
CA LYS A 149 6.20 -13.11 7.49
C LYS A 149 6.33 -11.76 8.21
N GLU A 150 5.43 -11.46 9.15
CA GLU A 150 5.45 -10.17 9.85
C GLU A 150 6.69 -10.05 10.73
N GLN A 151 7.01 -11.12 11.46
CA GLN A 151 8.22 -11.18 12.27
C GLN A 151 9.49 -11.21 11.41
N ASP A 152 9.49 -11.93 10.28
CA ASP A 152 10.60 -11.98 9.34
C ASP A 152 10.91 -10.59 8.75
N ASP A 153 9.87 -9.82 8.41
CA ASP A 153 9.99 -8.45 7.90
C ASP A 153 10.60 -7.50 8.96
N ILE A 154 10.15 -7.63 10.23
CA ILE A 154 10.70 -6.87 11.36
C ILE A 154 12.18 -7.22 11.60
N ASN A 155 12.50 -8.53 11.61
CA ASN A 155 13.86 -9.01 11.86
C ASN A 155 14.83 -8.51 10.78
N TYR A 156 14.43 -8.61 9.52
CA TYR A 156 15.24 -8.14 8.40
C TYR A 156 15.47 -6.62 8.45
N ARG A 157 14.44 -5.85 8.80
CA ARG A 157 14.55 -4.39 8.95
C ARG A 157 15.56 -4.02 10.02
N ASN A 158 15.43 -4.58 11.22
CA ASN A 158 16.36 -4.31 12.33
C ASN A 158 17.80 -4.67 11.95
N ALA A 159 18.01 -5.82 11.30
CA ALA A 159 19.33 -6.22 10.84
C ALA A 159 19.92 -5.26 9.79
N LYS A 160 19.08 -4.73 8.89
CA LYS A 160 19.48 -3.73 7.89
C LYS A 160 19.88 -2.42 8.56
N ASP A 161 19.06 -1.91 9.47
CA ASP A 161 19.32 -0.65 10.18
C ASP A 161 20.59 -0.75 11.03
N ASP A 162 20.77 -1.86 11.74
CA ASP A 162 21.99 -2.13 12.51
C ASP A 162 23.22 -2.18 11.62
N TRP A 163 23.13 -2.82 10.44
CA TRP A 163 24.24 -2.88 9.49
C TRP A 163 24.59 -1.50 8.93
N ILE A 164 23.59 -0.69 8.57
CA ILE A 164 23.80 0.69 8.06
C ILE A 164 24.50 1.55 9.12
N ASN A 165 24.04 1.47 10.37
CA ASN A 165 24.63 2.21 11.48
C ASN A 165 26.08 1.79 11.76
N GLN A 166 26.41 0.52 11.54
CA GLN A 166 27.76 -0.01 11.76
C GLN A 166 28.69 0.18 10.55
N ASN A 167 28.14 0.31 9.34
CA ASN A 167 28.90 0.36 8.08
C ASN A 167 28.44 1.53 7.18
N PRO A 168 28.48 2.79 7.65
CA PRO A 168 27.94 3.92 6.89
C PRO A 168 28.66 4.14 5.55
N GLU A 169 29.99 3.97 5.50
CA GLU A 169 30.78 4.11 4.26
C GLU A 169 30.42 3.05 3.21
N GLU A 170 30.23 1.79 3.63
CA GLU A 170 29.84 0.71 2.73
C GLU A 170 28.40 0.88 2.24
N TYR A 171 27.53 1.49 3.06
CA TYR A 171 26.18 1.83 2.64
C TYR A 171 26.16 2.97 1.62
N GLU A 172 26.95 4.03 1.82
CA GLU A 172 27.09 5.11 0.83
C GLU A 172 27.59 4.58 -0.51
N LYS A 173 28.62 3.72 -0.48
CA LYS A 173 29.14 3.07 -1.69
C LYS A 173 28.09 2.20 -2.38
N LEU A 174 27.31 1.44 -1.62
CA LEU A 174 26.19 0.66 -2.16
C LEU A 174 25.17 1.56 -2.86
N LEU A 175 24.87 2.74 -2.30
CA LEU A 175 23.95 3.69 -2.92
C LEU A 175 24.50 4.32 -4.21
N GLU A 176 25.82 4.50 -4.30
CA GLU A 176 26.48 4.94 -5.53
C GLU A 176 26.42 3.86 -6.62
N ASP A 177 26.80 2.62 -6.28
CA ASP A 177 26.74 1.47 -7.20
C ASP A 177 25.31 1.28 -7.75
N LEU A 178 24.30 1.41 -6.90
CA LEU A 178 22.87 1.34 -7.26
C LEU A 178 22.46 2.42 -8.29
N LYS A 179 22.99 3.63 -8.16
CA LYS A 179 22.68 4.74 -9.09
C LYS A 179 23.36 4.53 -10.45
N GLU A 180 24.57 3.98 -10.44
CA GLU A 180 25.29 3.69 -11.68
C GLU A 180 24.62 2.58 -12.49
N GLU A 181 24.12 1.53 -11.83
CA GLU A 181 23.37 0.45 -12.50
C GLU A 181 22.05 0.94 -13.12
N ASP A 182 21.30 1.82 -12.43
CA ASP A 182 20.04 2.37 -12.97
C ASP A 182 20.31 3.22 -14.23
N ASN A 183 21.37 4.02 -14.23
CA ASN A 183 21.78 4.82 -15.39
C ASN A 183 22.21 3.97 -16.59
N GLN A 184 22.92 2.86 -16.37
CA GLN A 184 23.35 1.95 -17.45
C GLN A 184 22.20 1.14 -18.05
N SER A 185 21.10 0.95 -17.32
CA SER A 185 19.93 0.21 -17.79
C SER A 185 18.96 1.02 -18.66
N GLN A 186 19.21 2.33 -18.81
CA GLN A 186 18.39 3.25 -19.60
C GLN A 186 19.02 3.68 -20.94
N GLU A 187 20.24 3.24 -21.24
CA GLU A 187 20.90 3.37 -22.56
C GLU A 187 20.68 2.14 -23.45
#